data_AF-A0A3D4ZFI2-F1
#
_entry.id   AF-A0A3D4ZFI2-F1
#
_cell.length_a   1.000
_cell.length_b   1.000
_cell.length_c   1.000
_cell.angle_alpha   90.00
_cell.angle_beta   90.00
_cell.angle_gamma   90.00
#
_symmetry.space_group_name_H-M   'P 1'
#
loop_
_entity.id
_entity.type
_entity.pdbx_description
1 polymer ?
#
loop_
_entity_poly.entity_id
_entity_poly.type
_entity_poly.pdbx_seq_one_letter_code
_entity_poly.pdbx_strand_id
1 'polypeptide(L)' 'MKQEKPLRRRSYFVRYWQLYAMMVLPLLYFLVFKYVPMLGSVLAFRRYRPGMGPFGTEWVGLTYFSRFWSDPAFW' A
#
# COMPACT_ATOMS: atom_id res chain seq x y z
N MET A 1 -15.67 55.20 4.50
CA MET A 1 -15.33 54.10 3.57
C MET A 1 -14.59 53.03 4.36
N LYS A 2 -15.22 51.89 4.62
CA LYS A 2 -14.64 50.79 5.41
C LYS A 2 -13.77 49.97 4.46
N GLN A 3 -12.44 50.11 4.58
CA GLN A 3 -11.46 49.35 3.79
C GLN A 3 -11.50 47.89 4.24
N GLU A 4 -12.17 47.04 3.46
CA GLU A 4 -12.20 45.60 3.70
C GLU A 4 -10.86 45.00 3.26
N LYS A 5 -9.99 44.73 4.24
CA LYS A 5 -8.68 44.12 4.00
C LYS A 5 -8.89 42.76 3.31
N PRO A 6 -8.19 42.44 2.21
CA PRO A 6 -8.32 41.14 1.58
C PRO A 6 -7.88 40.09 2.61
N LEU A 7 -8.81 39.22 2.99
CA LEU A 7 -8.53 38.06 3.81
C LEU A 7 -7.50 37.23 3.05
N ARG A 8 -6.20 37.37 3.40
CA ARG A 8 -5.15 36.46 2.94
C ARG A 8 -5.62 35.07 3.32
N ARG A 9 -6.14 34.31 2.34
CA ARG A 9 -6.32 32.86 2.44
C ARG A 9 -4.92 32.27 2.62
N ARG A 10 -4.40 32.31 3.84
CA ARG A 10 -3.26 31.48 4.22
C ARG A 10 -3.72 30.05 3.96
N SER A 11 -3.08 29.40 3.00
CA SER A 11 -3.39 28.02 2.64
C SER A 11 -3.39 27.18 3.91
N TYR A 12 -4.49 26.46 4.16
CA TYR A 12 -4.71 25.68 5.38
C TYR A 12 -3.54 24.71 5.66
N PHE A 13 -2.88 24.24 4.60
CA PHE A 13 -1.66 23.45 4.65
C PHE A 13 -0.51 24.08 5.45
N VAL A 14 -0.28 25.39 5.30
CA VAL A 14 0.82 26.08 6.00
C VAL A 14 0.47 26.33 7.47
N ARG A 15 -0.83 26.48 7.78
CA ARG A 15 -1.30 26.74 9.15
C ARG A 15 -1.33 25.47 10.01
N TYR A 16 -1.55 24.30 9.40
CA TYR A 16 -1.71 23.02 10.10
C TYR A 16 -0.58 22.02 9.79
N TRP A 17 0.56 22.48 9.28
CA TRP A 17 1.67 21.61 8.88
C TRP A 17 2.16 20.70 10.02
N GLN A 18 2.10 21.16 11.28
CA GLN A 18 2.44 20.33 12.45
C GLN A 18 1.52 19.11 12.61
N LEU A 19 0.22 19.27 12.34
CA LEU A 19 -0.74 18.16 12.43
C LEU A 19 -0.45 17.11 11.35
N TYR A 20 -0.11 17.54 10.13
CA TYR A 20 0.33 16.65 9.07
C TYR A 20 1.65 15.94 9.40
N ALA A 21 2.61 16.65 10.02
CA ALA A 21 3.88 16.06 10.46
C ALA A 21 3.67 14.98 11.54
N MET A 22 2.73 15.18 12.47
CA MET A 22 2.38 14.18 13.49
C MET A 22 1.73 12.93 12.88
N MET A 23 0.96 13.07 11.80
CA MET A 23 0.39 11.94 11.08
C MET A 23 1.39 11.21 10.17
N VAL A 24 2.42 11.90 9.68
CA VAL A 24 3.38 11.33 8.73
C VAL A 24 4.09 10.11 9.30
N LEU A 25 4.49 10.14 10.57
CA LEU A 25 5.23 9.04 11.20
C LEU A 25 4.43 7.72 11.26
N PRO A 26 3.20 7.68 11.83
CA PRO A 26 2.40 6.46 11.80
C PRO A 26 1.99 6.08 10.38
N LEU A 27 1.72 7.04 9.49
CA LEU A 27 1.36 6.74 8.10
C LEU A 27 2.49 6.02 7.35
N LEU A 28 3.73 6.49 7.51
CA LEU A 28 4.92 5.84 6.96
C LEU A 28 5.10 4.43 7.51
N TYR A 29 4.91 4.25 8.82
CA TYR A 29 4.95 2.92 9.42
C TYR A 29 3.93 1.98 8.78
N PHE A 30 2.68 2.41 8.63
CA PHE A 30 1.66 1.61 7.95
C PHE A 30 2.01 1.32 6.50
N LEU A 31 2.56 2.30 5.77
CA LEU A 31 2.95 2.10 4.38
C LEU A 31 4.03 1.01 4.26
N VAL A 32 5.09 1.12 5.05
CA VAL A 32 6.25 0.23 4.96
C VAL A 32 5.92 -1.15 5.53
N PHE A 33 5.27 -1.24 6.68
CA PHE A 33 5.09 -2.52 7.37
C PHE A 33 3.77 -3.22 7.05
N LYS A 34 2.77 -2.53 6.50
CA LYS A 34 1.47 -3.13 6.17
C LYS A 34 1.23 -3.20 4.67
N TYR A 35 1.53 -2.13 3.93
CA TYR A 35 1.28 -2.11 2.48
C TYR A 35 2.39 -2.78 1.67
N VAL A 36 3.67 -2.63 2.05
CA VAL A 36 4.75 -3.32 1.32
C VAL A 36 4.61 -4.85 1.39
N PRO A 37 4.35 -5.48 2.55
CA PRO A 37 4.12 -6.93 2.59
C PRO A 37 2.90 -7.38 1.77
N MET A 38 1.86 -6.55 1.66
CA MET A 38 0.70 -6.85 0.80
C MET A 38 1.06 -6.93 -0.69
N LEU A 39 2.14 -6.29 -1.15
CA LEU A 39 2.63 -6.47 -2.53
C LEU A 39 3.08 -7.91 -2.77
N GLY A 40 3.50 -8.64 -1.73
CA GLY A 40 3.85 -10.06 -1.80
C GLY A 40 2.66 -10.96 -2.19
N SER A 41 1.42 -10.51 -1.98
CA SER A 41 0.22 -11.25 -2.39
C SER A 41 0.15 -11.49 -3.90
N VAL A 42 0.89 -10.72 -4.71
CA VAL A 42 1.01 -10.96 -6.17
C VAL A 42 1.60 -12.34 -6.49
N LEU A 43 2.39 -12.92 -5.57
CA LEU A 43 2.97 -14.25 -5.71
C LEU A 43 1.92 -15.36 -5.79
N ALA A 44 0.71 -15.14 -5.26
CA ALA A 44 -0.38 -16.11 -5.41
C ALA A 44 -0.83 -16.29 -6.88
N PHE A 45 -0.54 -15.29 -7.73
CA PHE A 45 -0.88 -15.30 -9.16
C PHE A 45 0.34 -15.54 -10.06
N ARG A 46 1.54 -15.59 -9.49
CA ARG A 46 2.79 -15.74 -10.24
C ARG A 46 3.54 -16.99 -9.83
N ARG A 47 4.20 -17.62 -10.79
CA ARG A 47 5.04 -18.79 -10.53
C ARG A 47 6.29 -18.38 -9.78
N TYR A 48 6.35 -18.70 -8.49
CA TYR A 48 7.55 -18.52 -7.68
C TYR A 48 8.48 -19.73 -7.84
N ARG A 49 9.74 -19.49 -8.20
CA ARG A 49 10.81 -20.48 -8.24
C ARG A 49 12.00 -19.95 -7.42
N PRO A 50 12.50 -20.70 -6.42
CA PRO A 50 13.68 -20.31 -5.67
C PRO A 50 14.84 -19.98 -6.63
N GLY A 51 15.46 -18.81 -6.46
CA GLY A 51 16.59 -18.36 -7.29
C GLY A 51 16.24 -17.48 -8.50
N MET A 52 14.96 -17.29 -8.84
CA MET A 52 14.54 -16.53 -10.05
C MET A 52 13.98 -15.12 -9.74
N GLY A 53 14.25 -14.58 -8.56
CA GLY A 53 13.87 -13.23 -8.13
C GLY A 53 12.65 -13.18 -7.19
N PRO A 54 12.49 -12.08 -6.42
CA PRO A 54 11.53 -12.01 -5.31
C PRO A 54 10.05 -11.95 -5.73
N PHE A 55 9.75 -11.65 -6.99
CA PHE A 55 8.36 -11.44 -7.48
C PHE A 55 7.83 -12.53 -8.41
N GLY A 56 8.53 -13.66 -8.50
CA GLY A 56 8.17 -14.76 -9.41
C GLY A 56 8.41 -14.43 -10.89
N THR A 57 8.32 -15.44 -11.74
CA THR A 57 8.73 -15.32 -13.16
C THR A 57 7.53 -15.12 -14.06
N GLU A 58 6.57 -16.04 -14.01
CA GLU A 58 5.47 -16.16 -14.95
C GLU A 58 4.13 -15.85 -14.29
N TRP A 59 3.19 -15.23 -15.00
CA TRP A 59 1.82 -15.07 -14.52
C TRP A 59 1.02 -16.34 -14.80
N VAL A 60 0.51 -16.98 -13.75
CA VAL A 60 -0.23 -18.25 -13.83
C VAL A 60 -1.71 -18.11 -13.44
N GLY A 61 -2.15 -16.90 -13.10
CA GLY A 61 -3.55 -16.64 -12.75
C GLY A 61 -4.00 -17.44 -11.53
N LEU A 62 -5.07 -18.22 -11.67
CA LEU A 62 -5.71 -18.93 -10.54
C LEU A 62 -5.25 -20.37 -10.35
N THR A 63 -4.17 -20.81 -11.01
CA THR A 63 -3.71 -22.21 -10.93
C THR A 63 -3.45 -22.66 -9.49
N TYR A 64 -2.84 -21.83 -8.64
CA TYR A 64 -2.58 -22.17 -7.26
C TYR A 64 -3.86 -22.28 -6.41
N PHE A 65 -4.84 -21.40 -6.66
CA PHE A 65 -6.14 -21.46 -6.00
C PHE A 65 -6.92 -22.73 -6.36
N SER A 66 -6.92 -23.12 -7.65
CA SER A 66 -7.55 -24.36 -8.10
C SER A 66 -6.93 -25.58 -7.43
N ARG A 67 -5.59 -25.63 -7.34
CA ARG A 67 -4.87 -26.72 -6.64
C ARG A 67 -5.25 -26.78 -5.16
N PHE A 68 -5.27 -25.63 -4.51
CA PHE A 68 -5.60 -25.51 -3.10
C PHE A 68 -7.01 -26.01 -2.78
N TRP A 69 -8.00 -25.69 -3.62
CA TRP A 69 -9.36 -26.20 -3.47
C TRP A 69 -9.51 -27.70 -3.73
N SER A 70 -8.69 -28.24 -4.64
CA SER A 70 -8.72 -29.66 -5.00
C SER A 70 -7.92 -30.56 -4.06
N ASP A 71 -7.11 -29.98 -3.17
CA ASP A 71 -6.22 -30.73 -2.28
C ASP A 71 -7.01 -31.27 -1.08
N PRO A 72 -7.11 -32.60 -0.88
CA PRO A 72 -7.77 -33.17 0.28
C PRO A 72 -7.08 -32.82 1.61
N ALA A 73 -5.79 -32.47 1.60
CA ALA A 73 -5.07 -32.10 2.82
C ALA A 73 -5.37 -30.67 3.29
N PHE A 74 -6.06 -29.87 2.46
CA PHE A 74 -6.45 -28.52 2.81
C PHE A 74 -7.72 -28.45 3.68
N TRP A 75 -8.58 -29.47 3.61
CA TRP A 75 -9.85 -29.57 4.35
C TRP A 75 -9.77 -30.62 5.47
#